data_AF-A0A818W671-F1
#
_entry.id   AF-A0A818W671-F1
#
_cell.length_a   1.000
_cell.length_b   1.000
_cell.length_c   1.000
_cell.angle_alpha   90.00
_cell.angle_beta   90.00
_cell.angle_gamma   90.00
#
_symmetry.space_group_name_H-M   'P 1'
#
loop_
_entity.id
_entity.type
_entity.pdbx_description
1 polymer ?
#
loop_
_entity_poly.entity_id
_entity_poly.type
_entity_poly.pdbx_seq_one_letter_code
_entity_poly.pdbx_strand_id
1 'polypeptide(L)'
;DGLDIGASLYIYYREECVVYLYSDWKDTQTKKQSYTSDTIQLVFSTSKRILATVIALCVKRGWLDYDALIAEYWSEFASSGKQVEFICEIYLISILFL
;
A
#
# COMPACT_ATOMS: atom_id res chain seq x y z
N ASP A 1 27.65 10.30 4.65
CA ASP A 1 27.29 11.29 3.61
C ASP A 1 25.84 11.81 3.69
N GLY A 2 25.04 11.39 4.69
CA GLY A 2 23.80 12.09 5.06
C GLY A 2 22.76 12.20 3.93
N LEU A 3 22.54 11.12 3.18
CA LEU A 3 21.65 11.11 2.01
C LEU A 3 20.17 11.17 2.39
N ASP A 4 19.81 10.66 3.57
CA ASP A 4 18.42 10.68 4.06
C ASP A 4 18.11 11.97 4.82
N ILE A 5 16.90 12.48 4.57
CA ILE A 5 16.44 13.78 5.06
C ILE A 5 15.65 13.64 6.36
N GLY A 6 14.88 12.55 6.44
CA GLY A 6 14.05 12.15 7.57
C GLY A 6 13.39 10.81 7.28
N ALA A 7 13.34 9.94 8.29
CA ALA A 7 12.84 8.58 8.16
C ALA A 7 12.16 8.11 9.44
N SER A 8 11.37 7.04 9.32
CA SER A 8 10.78 6.33 10.46
C SER A 8 10.83 4.82 10.26
N LEU A 9 11.01 4.09 11.36
CA LEU A 9 11.04 2.64 11.43
C LEU A 9 10.22 2.15 12.61
N TYR A 10 9.31 1.22 12.35
CA TYR A 10 8.51 0.54 13.34
C TYR A 10 8.67 -0.97 13.17
N ILE A 11 8.99 -1.68 14.24
CA ILE A 11 9.06 -3.14 14.24
C ILE A 11 8.07 -3.68 15.26
N TYR A 12 7.17 -4.53 14.79
CA TYR A 12 6.19 -5.20 15.61
C TYR A 12 6.58 -6.67 15.81
N TYR A 13 6.48 -7.17 17.03
CA TYR A 13 6.62 -8.57 17.38
C TYR A 13 5.41 -9.01 18.18
N ARG A 14 4.65 -9.99 17.64
CA ARG A 14 3.40 -10.48 18.26
C ARG A 14 2.45 -9.34 18.63
N GLU A 15 2.15 -8.48 17.66
CA GLU A 15 1.24 -7.33 17.79
C GLU A 15 1.76 -6.18 18.69
N GLU A 16 2.88 -6.38 19.39
CA GLU A 16 3.52 -5.35 20.21
C GLU A 16 4.59 -4.59 19.43
N CYS A 17 4.59 -3.26 19.53
CA CYS A 17 5.64 -2.43 18.95
C CYS A 17 6.91 -2.50 19.82
N VAL A 18 7.96 -3.15 19.31
CA VAL A 18 9.20 -3.38 20.06
C VAL A 18 10.34 -2.45 19.64
N VAL A 19 10.27 -1.87 18.44
CA VAL A 19 11.18 -0.81 17.99
C VAL A 19 10.36 0.31 17.40
N TYR A 20 10.67 1.52 17.84
CA TYR A 20 10.06 2.72 17.33
C TYR A 20 11.09 3.84 17.21
N LEU A 21 11.42 4.21 15.97
CA LEU A 21 12.44 5.20 15.66
C LEU A 21 11.94 6.16 14.59
N TYR A 22 12.26 7.43 14.75
CA TYR A 22 12.11 8.45 13.73
C TYR A 22 13.15 9.55 13.97
N SER A 23 13.70 10.12 12.91
CA SER A 23 14.78 11.10 13.05
C SER A 23 14.77 12.15 11.94
N ASP A 24 15.52 13.22 12.22
CA ASP A 24 15.88 14.30 11.32
C ASP A 24 14.72 15.25 10.98
N TRP A 25 14.63 15.69 9.72
CA TRP A 25 13.81 16.82 9.29
C TRP A 25 12.74 16.37 8.30
N LYS A 26 11.56 16.97 8.40
CA LYS A 26 10.50 16.81 7.41
C LYS A 26 10.80 17.56 6.12
N ASP A 27 11.55 18.66 6.19
CA ASP A 27 11.85 19.53 5.06
C ASP A 27 13.36 19.70 4.85
N THR A 28 13.80 19.35 3.64
CA THR A 28 15.15 19.55 3.10
C THR A 28 15.61 21.00 3.05
N GLN A 29 14.72 21.94 2.69
CA GLN A 29 15.12 23.30 2.32
C GLN A 29 15.31 24.16 3.55
N THR A 30 14.35 24.10 4.47
CA THR A 30 14.37 24.99 5.64
C THR A 30 14.95 24.32 6.88
N LYS A 31 14.90 22.98 6.99
CA LYS A 31 15.21 22.24 8.24
C LYS A 31 14.55 22.87 9.48
N LYS A 32 13.34 23.43 9.30
CA LYS A 32 12.58 24.08 10.39
C LYS A 32 11.56 23.17 11.03
N GLN A 33 11.18 22.08 10.36
CA GLN A 33 10.16 21.14 10.84
C GLN A 33 10.81 19.80 11.11
N SER A 34 10.82 19.39 12.38
CA SER A 34 11.32 18.08 12.79
C SER A 34 10.45 16.97 12.22
N TYR A 35 11.07 15.85 11.87
CA TYR A 35 10.35 14.63 11.59
C TYR A 35 9.82 14.05 12.90
N THR A 36 8.53 13.72 12.94
CA THR A 36 7.84 13.21 14.13
C THR A 36 7.09 11.91 13.85
N SER A 37 6.54 11.31 14.90
CA SER A 37 5.57 10.21 14.84
C SER A 37 4.45 10.41 13.84
N ASP A 38 3.99 11.65 13.72
CA ASP A 38 2.78 12.02 12.97
C ASP A 38 3.13 12.54 11.56
N THR A 39 4.40 12.42 11.16
CA THR A 39 4.84 12.89 9.85
C THR A 39 4.35 11.94 8.77
N ILE A 40 3.43 12.43 7.94
CA ILE A 40 2.92 11.71 6.77
C ILE A 40 3.95 11.75 5.64
N GLN A 41 4.32 10.58 5.11
CA GLN A 41 5.20 10.42 3.95
C GLN A 41 4.46 9.78 2.76
N LEU A 42 4.94 10.08 1.55
CA LEU A 42 4.50 9.38 0.35
C LEU A 42 5.16 7.99 0.30
N VAL A 43 4.36 6.94 0.45
CA VAL A 43 4.85 5.54 0.53
C VAL A 43 4.86 4.79 -0.80
N PHE A 44 4.56 5.48 -1.91
CA PHE A 44 4.56 4.96 -3.29
C PHE A 44 3.90 3.58 -3.43
N SER A 45 4.61 2.59 -4.00
CA SER A 45 4.09 1.25 -4.26
C SER A 45 3.70 0.47 -3.00
N THR A 46 4.13 0.90 -1.80
CA THR A 46 3.65 0.31 -0.54
C THR A 46 2.13 0.40 -0.41
N SER A 47 1.50 1.41 -1.03
CA SER A 47 0.04 1.54 -1.10
C SER A 47 -0.65 0.33 -1.75
N LYS A 48 0.03 -0.42 -2.62
CA LYS A 48 -0.53 -1.64 -3.24
C LYS A 48 -0.85 -2.72 -2.20
N ARG A 49 -0.05 -2.85 -1.14
CA ARG A 49 -0.34 -3.79 -0.04
C ARG A 49 -1.63 -3.40 0.71
N ILE A 50 -1.86 -2.11 0.90
CA ILE A 50 -3.11 -1.63 1.52
C ILE A 50 -4.30 -2.01 0.61
N LEU A 51 -4.17 -1.79 -0.70
CA LEU A 51 -5.20 -2.17 -1.67
C LEU A 51 -5.48 -3.68 -1.65
N ALA A 52 -4.44 -4.52 -1.59
CA ALA A 52 -4.61 -5.97 -1.48
C ALA A 52 -5.44 -6.35 -0.24
N THR A 53 -5.15 -5.76 0.92
CA THR A 53 -5.95 -5.98 2.15
C THR A 53 -7.41 -5.58 1.96
N VAL A 54 -7.68 -4.46 1.29
CA VAL A 54 -9.06 -4.03 0.98
C VAL A 54 -9.78 -5.05 0.10
N ILE A 55 -9.12 -5.57 -0.95
CA ILE A 55 -9.69 -6.61 -1.83
C ILE A 55 -10.02 -7.87 -1.01
N ALA A 56 -9.09 -8.33 -0.15
CA ALA A 56 -9.32 -9.49 0.71
C ALA A 56 -10.51 -9.30 1.66
N LEU A 57 -10.67 -8.09 2.21
CA LEU A 57 -11.83 -7.75 3.04
C LEU A 57 -13.15 -7.76 2.24
N CYS A 58 -13.14 -7.25 1.00
CA CYS A 58 -14.30 -7.31 0.11
C CYS A 58 -14.68 -8.75 -0.24
N VAL A 59 -13.70 -9.61 -0.55
CA VAL A 59 -13.94 -11.03 -0.81
C VAL A 59 -14.50 -11.73 0.43
N LYS A 60 -13.91 -11.49 1.61
CA LYS A 60 -14.43 -12.04 2.87
C LYS A 60 -15.87 -11.62 3.15
N ARG A 61 -16.29 -10.43 2.68
CA ARG A 61 -17.66 -9.91 2.80
C ARG A 61 -18.60 -10.38 1.69
N GLY A 62 -18.12 -11.11 0.70
CA GLY A 62 -18.89 -11.54 -0.46
C GLY A 62 -19.20 -10.42 -1.46
N TRP A 63 -18.45 -9.32 -1.42
CA TRP A 63 -18.60 -8.20 -2.37
C TRP A 63 -17.77 -8.39 -3.64
N LEU A 64 -16.69 -9.16 -3.55
CA LEU A 64 -15.85 -9.56 -4.66
C LEU A 64 -15.63 -11.07 -4.61
N ASP A 65 -15.28 -11.66 -5.73
CA ASP A 65 -14.81 -13.03 -5.88
C ASP A 65 -13.46 -12.99 -6.59
N TYR A 66 -12.49 -13.77 -6.10
CA TYR A 66 -11.16 -13.86 -6.71
C TYR A 66 -11.20 -14.52 -8.09
N ASP A 67 -12.14 -15.43 -8.30
CA ASP A 67 -12.31 -16.19 -9.53
C ASP A 67 -13.28 -15.50 -10.51
N ALA A 68 -13.86 -14.36 -10.14
CA ALA A 68 -14.64 -13.55 -11.04
C ALA A 68 -13.75 -12.68 -11.94
N LEU A 69 -14.24 -12.43 -13.16
CA LEU A 69 -13.61 -11.52 -14.09
C LEU A 69 -13.83 -10.08 -13.62
N ILE A 70 -12.82 -9.21 -13.81
CA ILE A 70 -12.95 -7.78 -13.50
C ILE A 70 -14.16 -7.18 -14.23
N ALA A 71 -14.41 -7.62 -15.46
CA ALA A 71 -15.51 -7.18 -16.30
C ALA A 71 -16.91 -7.43 -15.69
N GLU A 72 -17.05 -8.38 -14.76
CA GLU A 72 -18.31 -8.64 -14.06
C GLU A 72 -18.66 -7.51 -13.07
N TYR A 73 -17.65 -6.85 -12.51
CA TYR A 73 -17.81 -5.70 -11.60
C TYR A 73 -17.67 -4.36 -12.32
N TRP A 74 -16.89 -4.32 -13.40
CA TRP A 74 -16.59 -3.11 -14.16
C TRP A 74 -16.69 -3.38 -15.65
N SER A 75 -17.89 -3.24 -16.21
CA SER A 75 -18.17 -3.61 -17.61
C SER A 75 -17.37 -2.76 -18.61
N GLU A 76 -17.09 -1.48 -18.33
CA GLU A 76 -16.29 -0.64 -19.22
C GLU A 76 -14.84 -1.12 -19.36
N PHE A 77 -14.31 -1.84 -18.36
CA PHE A 77 -12.99 -2.47 -18.41
C PHE A 77 -12.85 -3.43 -19.60
N ALA A 78 -13.95 -4.12 -19.93
CA ALA A 78 -14.04 -5.06 -21.05
C ALA A 78 -13.85 -4.41 -22.43
N SER A 79 -14.12 -3.10 -22.55
CA SER A 79 -14.08 -2.35 -23.82
C SER A 79 -12.67 -2.28 -24.43
N SER A 80 -11.63 -2.56 -23.64
CA SER A 80 -10.23 -2.51 -24.05
C SER A 80 -9.67 -3.87 -24.52
N GLY A 81 -10.51 -4.90 -24.63
CA GLY A 81 -10.08 -6.27 -24.97
C GLY A 81 -9.55 -7.08 -23.76
N LYS A 82 -9.60 -6.50 -22.55
CA LYS A 82 -9.16 -7.12 -21.28
C LYS A 82 -10.24 -7.96 -20.59
N GLN A 83 -11.02 -8.72 -21.36
CA GLN A 83 -12.20 -9.41 -20.84
C GLN A 83 -11.86 -10.63 -19.96
N VAL A 84 -10.60 -11.04 -19.91
CA VAL A 84 -10.15 -12.30 -19.29
C VAL A 84 -9.28 -12.10 -18.04
N GLU A 85 -9.14 -10.88 -17.55
CA GLU A 85 -8.36 -10.61 -16.33
C GLU A 85 -9.23 -10.85 -15.08
N PHE A 86 -8.74 -11.69 -14.18
CA PHE A 86 -9.40 -12.06 -12.92
C PHE A 86 -9.06 -11.10 -11.79
N ILE A 87 -9.94 -10.99 -10.79
CA ILE A 87 -9.68 -10.21 -9.57
C ILE A 87 -8.43 -10.72 -8.83
N CYS A 88 -8.16 -12.03 -8.86
CA CYS A 88 -6.95 -12.60 -8.26
C CYS A 88 -5.65 -12.07 -8.86
N GLU A 89 -5.62 -11.68 -10.15
CA GLU A 89 -4.43 -11.14 -10.80
C GLU A 89 -4.06 -9.76 -10.25
N ILE A 90 -5.06 -8.88 -10.04
CA ILE A 90 -4.87 -7.58 -9.38
C ILE A 90 -4.31 -7.78 -7.97
N TYR A 91 -4.86 -8.75 -7.24
CA TYR A 91 -4.44 -9.07 -5.88
C TYR A 91 -2.99 -9.56 -5.83
N LEU A 92 -2.60 -10.47 -6.73
CA LEU A 92 -1.25 -11.02 -6.81
C LEU A 92 -0.21 -9.97 -7.21
N ILE A 93 -0.50 -9.13 -8.21
CA ILE A 93 0.39 -8.04 -8.62
C ILE A 93 0.59 -7.04 -7.47
N SER A 94 -0.44 -6.84 -6.63
CA SER A 94 -0.37 -5.95 -5.48
C SER A 94 0.50 -6.47 -4.32
N ILE A 95 0.83 -7.77 -4.32
CA ILE A 95 1.61 -8.44 -3.25
C ILE A 95 3.03 -8.79 -3.71
N LEU A 96 3.21 -9.25 -4.95
CA LEU A 96 4.46 -9.85 -5.43
C LEU A 96 5.52 -8.84 -5.91
N PHE A 97 5.14 -7.60 -6.23
CA PHE A 97 6.09 -6.57 -6.68
C PHE A 97 6.37 -5.55 -5.57
N LEU A 98 7.45 -5.79 -4.82
CA LEU A 98 8.20 -4.80 -4.05
C LEU A 98 9.66 -4.77 -4.51
#